data_AF-A0A432QC99-F1
#
_entry.id   AF-A0A432QC99-F1
#
_cell.length_a   1.000
_cell.length_b   1.000
_cell.length_c   1.000
_cell.angle_alpha   90.00
_cell.angle_beta   90.00
_cell.angle_gamma   90.00
#
_symmetry.space_group_name_H-M   'P 1'
#
loop_
_entity.id
_entity.type
_entity.pdbx_description
1 polymer ?
#
loop_
_entity_poly.entity_id
_entity_poly.type
_entity_poly.pdbx_seq_one_letter_code
_entity_poly.pdbx_strand_id
1 'polypeptide(L)' 'MKAAKLRELTGEDLLKKDRDLREDYFKLKFQHGIRKLENPARLTQLRKEIARVQTIITEQQA' A
#
# COMPACT_ATOMS: atom_id res chain seq x y z
N MET A 1 7.70 -2.38 2.66
CA MET A 1 8.90 -1.51 2.62
C MET A 1 9.28 -0.98 4.01
N LYS A 2 10.55 -0.52 4.18
CA LYS A 2 11.04 0.17 5.39
C LYS A 2 10.44 1.58 5.44
N ALA A 3 9.87 1.95 6.58
CA ALA A 3 9.21 3.23 6.83
C ALA A 3 10.09 4.46 6.54
N ALA A 4 11.41 4.31 6.58
CA ALA A 4 12.37 5.38 6.27
C ALA A 4 12.18 5.97 4.86
N LYS A 5 12.01 5.12 3.83
CA LYS A 5 11.80 5.59 2.45
C LYS A 5 10.48 6.31 2.22
N LEU A 6 9.49 6.10 3.10
CA LEU A 6 8.19 6.78 3.02
C LEU A 6 8.22 8.15 3.70
N ARG A 7 9.08 8.36 4.70
CA ARG A 7 9.25 9.66 5.35
C ARG A 7 10.08 10.66 4.54
N GLU A 8 10.92 10.18 3.63
CA GLU A 8 11.69 11.02 2.70
C GLU A 8 10.87 11.51 1.49
N LEU A 9 9.66 10.99 1.30
CA LEU A 9 8.79 11.36 0.18
C LEU A 9 7.87 12.53 0.57
N THR A 10 7.66 13.45 -0.37
CA THR A 10 6.74 14.57 -0.25
C THR A 10 5.30 14.08 -0.10
N GLY A 11 4.44 14.82 0.60
CA GLY A 11 3.03 14.44 0.84
C GLY A 11 2.24 14.06 -0.43
N GLU A 12 2.51 14.71 -1.56
CA GLU A 12 1.92 14.37 -2.87
C GLU A 12 2.40 13.02 -3.43
N ASP A 13 3.68 12.69 -3.22
CA ASP A 13 4.27 11.43 -3.68
C ASP A 13 3.73 10.25 -2.86
N LEU A 14 3.50 10.47 -1.55
CA LEU A 14 2.82 9.51 -0.68
C LEU A 14 1.38 9.25 -1.12
N LEU A 15 0.63 10.28 -1.50
CA LEU A 15 -0.73 10.17 -2.05
C LEU A 15 -0.76 9.41 -3.38
N LYS A 16 0.21 9.66 -4.28
CA LYS A 16 0.38 8.86 -5.51
C LYS A 16 0.67 7.40 -5.19
N LYS A 17 1.57 7.14 -4.23
CA LYS A 17 1.91 5.78 -3.78
C LYS A 17 0.70 5.04 -3.22
N ASP A 18 -0.13 5.69 -2.41
CA ASP A 18 -1.34 5.10 -1.83
C ASP A 18 -2.32 4.65 -2.92
N ARG A 19 -2.53 5.49 -3.94
CA ARG A 19 -3.38 5.15 -5.09
C ARG A 19 -2.86 3.94 -5.86
N ASP A 20 -1.57 3.94 -6.19
CA ASP A 20 -0.94 2.86 -6.93
C ASP A 20 -1.02 1.52 -6.16
N LEU A 21 -0.71 1.55 -4.85
CA LEU A 21 -0.83 0.39 -3.97
C LEU A 21 -2.28 -0.11 -3.83
N ARG A 22 -3.27 0.80 -3.82
CA ARG A 22 -4.69 0.42 -3.81
C ARG A 22 -5.12 -0.27 -5.10
N GLU A 23 -4.68 0.23 -6.25
CA GLU A 23 -4.95 -0.42 -7.54
C GLU A 23 -4.31 -1.81 -7.61
N ASP A 24 -3.07 -1.95 -7.17
CA ASP A 24 -2.36 -3.23 -7.16
C ASP A 24 -3.02 -4.22 -6.19
N TYR A 25 -3.44 -3.76 -5.01
CA TYR A 25 -4.23 -4.54 -4.07
C TYR A 25 -5.57 -4.98 -4.66
N PHE A 26 -6.25 -4.11 -5.41
CA PHE A 26 -7.52 -4.43 -6.05
C PHE A 26 -7.34 -5.49 -7.14
N LYS A 27 -6.32 -5.36 -7.99
CA LYS A 27 -5.95 -6.35 -9.00
C LYS A 27 -5.63 -7.71 -8.37
N LEU A 28 -4.82 -7.73 -7.32
CA LEU A 28 -4.48 -8.95 -6.58
C LEU A 28 -5.70 -9.59 -5.90
N LYS A 29 -6.60 -8.78 -5.32
CA LYS A 29 -7.84 -9.26 -4.72
C LYS A 29 -8.78 -9.86 -5.78
N PHE A 30 -8.87 -9.22 -6.94
CA PHE A 30 -9.68 -9.69 -8.05
C PHE A 30 -9.13 -11.00 -8.63
N GLN A 31 -7.81 -11.09 -8.84
CA GLN A 31 -7.14 -12.33 -9.24
C GLN A 31 -7.34 -13.44 -8.20
N HIS A 32 -7.28 -13.13 -6.89
CA HIS A 32 -7.50 -14.11 -5.82
C HIS A 32 -8.94 -14.66 -5.81
N GLY A 33 -9.92 -13.83 -6.18
CA GLY A 33 -11.32 -14.25 -6.31
C GLY A 33 -11.56 -15.13 -7.53
N ILE A 34 -10.85 -14.88 -8.64
CA ILE A 34 -10.99 -15.65 -9.89
C ILE A 34 -10.20 -16.96 -9.84
N ARG A 35 -9.02 -16.95 -9.21
CA ARG A 35 -8.11 -18.09 -9.10
C ARG A 35 -7.49 -18.10 -7.71
N LYS A 36 -7.37 -19.27 -7.07
CA LYS A 36 -6.65 -19.36 -5.79
C LYS A 36 -5.23 -18.86 -5.99
N LEU A 37 -4.97 -17.66 -5.47
CA LEU A 37 -3.67 -17.02 -5.58
C LEU A 37 -2.65 -17.86 -4.79
N GLU A 38 -1.53 -18.23 -5.42
CA GLU A 38 -0.49 -19.06 -4.77
C GLU A 38 0.16 -18.36 -3.57
N ASN A 39 0.09 -17.02 -3.51
CA ASN A 39 0.68 -16.23 -2.43
C ASN A 39 -0.30 -15.21 -1.82
N PRO A 40 -1.24 -15.66 -0.96
CA PRO A 40 -2.14 -14.76 -0.23
C PRO A 40 -1.39 -13.82 0.73
N ALA A 41 -0.15 -14.16 1.12
CA ALA A 41 0.71 -13.31 1.93
C ALA A 41 0.96 -11.92 1.31
N ARG A 42 0.95 -11.82 -0.03
CA ARG A 42 1.13 -10.56 -0.75
C ARG A 42 -0.03 -9.59 -0.50
N LEU A 43 -1.27 -10.07 -0.43
CA LEU A 43 -2.43 -9.25 -0.06
C LEU A 43 -2.25 -8.63 1.33
N THR A 44 -1.82 -9.44 2.31
CA THR A 44 -1.60 -8.95 3.68
C THR A 44 -0.44 -7.95 3.75
N GLN A 45 0.62 -8.16 2.96
CA GLN A 45 1.72 -7.20 2.85
C GLN A 45 1.27 -5.87 2.25
N LEU A 46 0.57 -5.88 1.10
CA LEU A 46 0.04 -4.65 0.49
C LEU A 46 -0.89 -3.90 1.44
N ARG A 47 -1.77 -4.61 2.17
CA ARG A 47 -2.66 -3.98 3.17
C ARG A 47 -1.88 -3.28 4.28
N LYS A 48 -0.77 -3.88 4.74
CA LYS A 48 0.13 -3.27 5.74
C LYS A 48 0.92 -2.09 5.16
N GLU A 49 1.29 -2.13 3.88
CA GLU A 49 1.98 -1.01 3.22
C GLU A 49 1.05 0.20 3.10
N ILE A 50 -0.19 0.01 2.63
CA ILE A 50 -1.22 1.06 2.54
C ILE A 50 -1.42 1.71 3.92
N ALA A 51 -1.60 0.90 4.97
CA ALA A 51 -1.77 1.40 6.32
C ALA A 51 -0.58 2.26 6.78
N ARG A 52 0.66 1.84 6.50
CA ARG A 52 1.87 2.60 6.85
C ARG A 52 1.97 3.92 6.10
N VAL A 53 1.63 3.93 4.80
CA VAL A 53 1.59 5.15 3.99
C VAL A 53 0.59 6.13 4.57
N GLN A 54 -0.63 5.68 4.87
CA GLN A 54 -1.65 6.51 5.49
C GLN A 54 -1.23 7.04 6.86
N THR A 55 -0.60 6.22 7.71
CA THR A 55 -0.08 6.69 9.00
C THR A 55 0.93 7.81 8.83
N ILE A 56 1.87 7.70 7.88
CA ILE A 56 2.89 8.73 7.65
C ILE A 56 2.27 10.02 7.08
N ILE A 57 1.26 9.91 6.21
CA ILE A 57 0.51 11.08 5.74
C ILE A 57 -0.14 11.80 6.93
N THR A 58 -0.77 11.06 7.85
CA THR A 58 -1.36 11.63 9.07
C THR A 58 -0.29 12.23 9.99
N GLU A 59 0.86 11.57 10.17
CA GLU A 59 1.99 12.10 10.94
C GLU A 59 2.58 13.39 10.34
N GLN A 60 2.54 13.58 9.01
CA GLN A 60 3.01 14.80 8.35
C GLN A 60 1.98 15.94 8.35
N GLN A 61 0.68 15.63 8.45
CA GLN A 61 -0.38 16.63 8.52
C GLN A 61 -0.68 17.14 9.93
N ALA A 62 -0.27 16.41 10.97
CA ALA A 62 -0.45 16.76 12.38
C ALA A 62 0.70 17.63 12.90
#